data_AF-A0A9J7YK48-F1
#
_entry.id   AF-A0A9J7YK48-F1
#
_cell.length_a   1.000
_cell.length_b   1.000
_cell.length_c   1.000
_cell.angle_alpha   90.00
_cell.angle_beta   90.00
_cell.angle_gamma   90.00
#
_symmetry.space_group_name_H-M   'P 1'
#
loop_
_entity.id
_entity.type
_entity.pdbx_description
1 polymer ?
#
loop_
_entity_poly.entity_id
_entity_poly.type
_entity_poly.pdbx_seq_one_letter_code
_entity_poly.pdbx_strand_id
1 'polypeptide(L)'
;MLRLCIALCVLATCWAQDFLESNTTVKQDCALGTCWAQDCLVSNITVKQDFDRMRYQGTWYAVAKKDPVGLFLLDNVVANFKVEEDGTMTATATGRVIILNNWEMCANMFGTFEDTEDPARFKMKYWGAAAYLQTGYDDHWIIDTDYDNYAIHYSCRELNVDGTCLDGYSFIFSRYRDGLRPEDQRIVTEKKQEICFLGKYRRVAHTGKMVMPYELLLLDSLISSKFANVFLFL
;
A
#
# COMPACT_ATOMS: atom_id res chain seq x y z
N MET A 1 14.21 -16.08 -50.56
CA MET A 1 15.20 -15.56 -49.60
C MET A 1 14.68 -14.21 -49.13
N LEU A 2 14.30 -13.88 -47.89
CA LEU A 2 14.56 -14.43 -46.57
C LEU A 2 13.41 -13.90 -45.67
N ARG A 3 12.35 -14.69 -45.43
CA ARG A 3 11.23 -14.37 -44.50
C ARG A 3 10.84 -15.59 -43.66
N LEU A 4 11.85 -16.36 -43.23
CA LEU A 4 11.73 -17.42 -42.23
C LEU A 4 12.93 -17.28 -41.29
N CYS A 5 12.76 -16.61 -40.15
CA CYS A 5 13.74 -16.73 -39.04
C CYS A 5 13.27 -16.29 -37.64
N ILE A 6 12.00 -15.96 -37.39
CA ILE A 6 11.57 -15.57 -36.01
C ILE A 6 10.28 -16.30 -35.59
N ALA A 7 10.18 -17.60 -35.87
CA ALA A 7 9.05 -18.43 -35.41
C ALA A 7 9.48 -19.82 -34.91
N LEU A 8 10.73 -19.95 -34.45
CA LEU A 8 11.33 -21.25 -34.06
C LEU A 8 12.03 -21.24 -32.68
N CYS A 9 11.55 -20.41 -31.75
CA CYS A 9 11.95 -20.50 -30.32
C CYS A 9 10.82 -20.97 -29.39
N VAL A 10 9.88 -21.79 -29.89
CA VAL A 10 8.83 -22.43 -29.06
C VAL A 10 9.20 -23.85 -28.61
N LEU A 11 10.39 -24.37 -28.95
CA LEU A 11 10.79 -25.72 -28.55
C LEU A 11 12.24 -25.75 -28.04
N ALA A 12 12.49 -25.12 -26.90
CA ALA A 12 13.67 -25.38 -26.08
C ALA A 12 13.30 -26.29 -24.90
N THR A 13 13.31 -27.59 -25.20
CA THR A 13 13.82 -28.66 -24.32
C THR A 13 13.36 -28.69 -22.86
N CYS A 14 12.19 -29.28 -22.62
CA CYS A 14 11.99 -30.15 -21.45
C CYS A 14 12.32 -31.58 -21.89
N TRP A 15 13.59 -31.96 -21.78
CA TRP A 15 14.08 -33.34 -21.77
C TRP A 15 14.78 -33.50 -20.42
N ALA A 16 14.68 -34.53 -19.60
CA ALA A 16 13.98 -35.81 -19.54
C ALA A 16 14.02 -36.17 -18.01
N GLN A 17 13.27 -37.08 -17.42
CA GLN A 17 13.18 -38.51 -17.72
C GLN A 17 12.17 -39.11 -16.73
N ASP A 18 11.19 -39.84 -17.26
CA ASP A 18 10.34 -40.75 -16.48
C ASP A 18 11.16 -41.90 -15.88
N PHE A 19 10.85 -42.36 -14.67
CA PHE A 19 10.80 -43.80 -14.35
C PHE A 19 10.07 -44.08 -13.01
N LEU A 20 9.17 -45.07 -13.07
CA LEU A 20 8.47 -45.83 -12.00
C LEU A 20 7.05 -45.40 -11.56
N GLU A 21 6.10 -45.95 -12.31
CA GLU A 21 4.91 -46.70 -11.87
C GLU A 21 4.37 -46.46 -10.44
N SER A 22 3.22 -45.79 -10.35
CA SER A 22 2.07 -46.38 -9.64
C SER A 22 0.73 -45.82 -10.13
N ASN A 23 0.00 -46.71 -10.77
CA ASN A 23 -1.43 -46.77 -11.04
C ASN A 23 -2.34 -45.86 -10.18
N THR A 24 -2.81 -44.73 -10.72
CA THR A 24 -4.16 -44.18 -10.41
C THR A 24 -4.64 -43.31 -11.58
N THR A 25 -5.82 -43.64 -12.08
CA THR A 25 -6.58 -42.93 -13.10
C THR A 25 -6.90 -41.50 -12.67
N VAL A 26 -6.22 -40.50 -13.24
CA VAL A 26 -6.73 -39.12 -13.30
C VAL A 26 -7.08 -38.85 -14.76
N LYS A 27 -8.38 -38.75 -15.03
CA LYS A 27 -8.93 -38.37 -16.33
C LYS A 27 -8.45 -36.95 -16.63
N GLN A 28 -7.45 -36.86 -17.49
CA GLN A 28 -6.79 -35.62 -17.85
C GLN A 28 -7.60 -34.90 -18.92
N ASP A 29 -8.57 -34.10 -18.49
CA ASP A 29 -9.19 -33.09 -19.34
C ASP A 29 -8.21 -31.91 -19.46
N CYS A 30 -7.28 -32.02 -20.41
CA CYS A 30 -6.45 -30.90 -20.84
C CYS A 30 -7.31 -29.85 -21.56
N ALA A 31 -7.85 -28.91 -20.80
CA ALA A 31 -8.36 -27.66 -21.36
C ALA A 31 -7.18 -26.76 -21.73
N LEU A 32 -7.21 -26.22 -22.95
CA LEU A 32 -6.24 -25.31 -23.54
C LEU A 32 -6.06 -24.06 -22.65
N GLY A 33 -5.06 -24.09 -21.76
CA GLY A 33 -4.67 -22.94 -20.97
C GLY A 33 -3.86 -21.97 -21.83
N THR A 34 -4.48 -20.91 -22.33
CA THR A 34 -3.74 -19.71 -22.73
C THR A 34 -3.04 -19.17 -21.48
N CYS A 35 -1.71 -19.22 -21.43
CA CYS A 35 -0.95 -18.45 -20.46
C CYS A 35 -1.17 -16.96 -20.77
N TRP A 36 -2.12 -16.34 -20.07
CA TRP A 36 -2.21 -14.88 -20.04
C TRP A 36 -0.97 -14.39 -19.30
N ALA A 37 0.02 -13.86 -20.04
CA ALA A 37 1.09 -13.11 -19.41
C ALA A 37 0.45 -11.88 -18.77
N GLN A 38 0.51 -11.80 -17.44
CA GLN A 38 0.02 -10.63 -16.71
C GLN A 38 0.88 -9.42 -17.10
N ASP A 39 0.25 -8.40 -17.65
CA ASP A 39 0.90 -7.12 -17.91
C ASP A 39 1.05 -6.35 -16.60
N CYS A 40 2.28 -5.95 -16.28
CA CYS A 40 2.64 -5.23 -15.06
C CYS A 40 3.28 -3.87 -15.35
N LEU A 41 3.14 -3.37 -16.59
CA LEU A 41 3.60 -2.03 -16.94
C LEU A 41 2.78 -0.99 -16.19
N VAL A 42 3.48 -0.07 -15.51
CA VAL A 42 2.83 0.96 -14.68
C VAL A 42 1.95 1.88 -15.54
N SER A 43 2.34 2.12 -16.80
CA SER A 43 1.54 2.88 -17.76
C SER A 43 0.18 2.27 -18.06
N ASN A 44 0.06 0.94 -17.96
CA ASN A 44 -1.15 0.20 -18.35
C ASN A 44 -2.11 -0.03 -17.18
N ILE A 45 -1.74 0.39 -15.97
CA ILE A 45 -2.60 0.29 -14.79
C ILE A 45 -3.81 1.22 -14.98
N THR A 46 -4.99 0.62 -14.95
CA THR A 46 -6.26 1.34 -14.95
C THR A 46 -6.56 1.92 -13.57
N VAL A 47 -7.05 3.15 -13.55
CA VAL A 47 -7.45 3.87 -12.34
C VAL A 47 -8.97 4.12 -12.33
N LYS A 48 -9.50 4.65 -11.23
CA LYS A 48 -10.92 4.89 -11.05
C LYS A 48 -11.45 5.87 -12.11
N GLN A 49 -12.35 5.40 -12.96
CA GLN A 49 -13.06 6.25 -13.90
C GLN A 49 -13.96 7.25 -13.18
N ASP A 50 -14.00 8.48 -13.70
CA ASP A 50 -14.84 9.57 -13.20
C ASP A 50 -14.73 9.78 -11.68
N PHE A 51 -13.48 9.80 -11.18
CA PHE A 51 -13.22 9.90 -9.75
C PHE A 51 -13.80 11.18 -9.13
N ASP A 52 -14.77 11.00 -8.23
CA ASP A 52 -15.39 12.08 -7.46
C ASP A 52 -14.68 12.32 -6.12
N ARG A 53 -13.98 13.45 -6.02
CA ARG A 53 -13.27 13.90 -4.80
C ARG A 53 -14.19 14.17 -3.63
N MET A 54 -15.38 14.72 -3.90
CA MET A 54 -16.35 15.09 -2.86
C MET A 54 -16.93 13.85 -2.20
N ARG A 55 -17.11 12.77 -2.96
CA ARG A 55 -17.51 11.47 -2.39
C ARG A 55 -16.37 10.77 -1.66
N TYR A 56 -15.13 10.98 -2.11
CA TYR A 56 -13.96 10.33 -1.51
C TYR A 56 -13.54 10.93 -0.16
N GLN A 57 -13.93 12.17 0.12
CA GLN A 57 -13.57 12.87 1.35
C GLN A 57 -13.94 12.08 2.64
N GLY A 58 -13.36 12.49 3.76
CA GLY A 58 -13.58 11.90 5.07
C GLY A 58 -12.52 10.89 5.47
N THR A 59 -12.85 10.08 6.47
CA THR A 59 -11.89 9.19 7.13
C THR A 59 -11.81 7.82 6.43
N TRP A 60 -10.58 7.31 6.33
CA TRP A 60 -10.23 6.02 5.75
C TRP A 60 -9.23 5.31 6.65
N TYR A 61 -9.51 4.06 7.00
CA TYR A 61 -8.67 3.20 7.81
C TYR A 61 -7.91 2.24 6.92
N ALA A 62 -6.58 2.25 6.95
CA ALA A 62 -5.82 1.27 6.19
C ALA A 62 -5.97 -0.11 6.85
N VAL A 63 -6.49 -1.09 6.13
CA VAL A 63 -6.71 -2.46 6.63
C VAL A 63 -5.66 -3.44 6.13
N ALA A 64 -5.03 -3.12 5.00
CA ALA A 64 -3.87 -3.82 4.48
C ALA A 64 -2.95 -2.86 3.71
N LYS A 65 -1.67 -3.20 3.62
CA LYS A 65 -0.71 -2.43 2.83
C LYS A 65 0.41 -3.28 2.24
N LYS A 66 0.93 -2.82 1.10
CA LYS A 66 2.20 -3.27 0.51
C LYS A 66 3.25 -2.21 0.82
N ASP A 67 4.37 -2.63 1.39
CA ASP A 67 5.44 -1.73 1.82
C ASP A 67 6.40 -1.34 0.68
N PRO A 68 6.81 -0.06 0.58
CA PRO A 68 7.93 0.33 -0.25
C PRO A 68 9.26 -0.05 0.43
N VAL A 69 10.37 0.19 -0.25
CA VAL A 69 11.70 0.12 0.36
C VAL A 69 11.88 1.30 1.32
N GLY A 70 12.44 1.04 2.50
CA GLY A 70 12.81 2.08 3.48
C GLY A 70 11.79 2.30 4.61
N LEU A 71 11.92 3.45 5.27
CA LEU A 71 11.09 3.79 6.44
C LEU A 71 9.66 4.16 6.01
N PHE A 72 8.69 3.48 6.60
CA PHE A 72 7.27 3.66 6.29
C PHE A 72 6.37 3.43 7.50
N LEU A 73 5.11 3.88 7.42
CA LEU A 73 4.12 3.69 8.49
C LEU A 73 3.90 2.20 8.76
N LEU A 74 3.79 1.81 10.02
CA LEU A 74 3.70 0.40 10.42
C LEU A 74 2.26 -0.09 10.60
N ASP A 75 1.52 0.55 11.49
CA ASP A 75 0.16 0.22 11.89
C ASP A 75 -0.60 1.44 12.42
N ASN A 76 -1.88 1.25 12.79
CA ASN A 76 -2.80 2.31 13.20
C ASN A 76 -2.92 3.42 12.16
N VAL A 77 -2.82 3.07 10.88
CA VAL A 77 -2.76 4.05 9.78
C VAL A 77 -4.17 4.54 9.44
N VAL A 78 -4.41 5.82 9.70
CA VAL A 78 -5.69 6.49 9.42
C VAL A 78 -5.43 7.71 8.56
N ALA A 79 -6.12 7.80 7.42
CA ALA A 79 -6.08 8.96 6.55
C ALA A 79 -7.42 9.70 6.62
N ASN A 80 -7.38 11.02 6.64
CA ASN A 80 -8.55 11.88 6.52
C ASN A 80 -8.34 12.82 5.34
N PHE A 81 -9.20 12.67 4.33
CA PHE A 81 -9.16 13.48 3.11
C PHE A 81 -10.19 14.59 3.21
N LYS A 82 -9.83 15.77 2.71
CA LYS A 82 -10.68 16.94 2.68
C LYS A 82 -10.55 17.61 1.32
N VAL A 83 -11.66 18.14 0.80
CA VAL A 83 -11.65 19.01 -0.37
C VAL A 83 -11.86 20.43 0.13
N GLU A 84 -10.95 21.32 -0.21
CA GLU A 84 -11.00 22.73 0.16
C GLU A 84 -11.96 23.51 -0.76
N GLU A 85 -12.28 24.75 -0.39
CA GLU A 85 -13.23 25.60 -1.13
C GLU A 85 -12.77 25.90 -2.57
N ASP A 86 -11.47 25.88 -2.81
CA ASP A 86 -10.85 26.06 -4.14
C ASP A 86 -10.86 24.77 -4.98
N GLY A 87 -11.36 23.66 -4.46
CA GLY A 87 -11.39 22.35 -5.10
C GLY A 87 -10.12 21.51 -4.91
N THR A 88 -9.11 22.04 -4.22
CA THR A 88 -7.87 21.32 -3.92
C THR A 88 -8.15 20.22 -2.90
N MET A 89 -7.67 19.01 -3.16
CA MET A 89 -7.74 17.93 -2.17
C MET A 89 -6.53 18.01 -1.24
N THR A 90 -6.77 17.83 0.06
CA THR A 90 -5.76 17.72 1.11
C THR A 90 -6.00 16.46 1.93
N ALA A 91 -4.96 15.97 2.60
CA ALA A 91 -5.08 14.86 3.53
C ALA A 91 -4.23 15.06 4.78
N THR A 92 -4.72 14.47 5.87
CA THR A 92 -3.91 14.20 7.07
C THR A 92 -3.83 12.70 7.25
N ALA A 93 -2.67 12.20 7.66
CA ALA A 93 -2.47 10.78 7.93
C ALA A 93 -1.75 10.59 9.26
N THR A 94 -2.30 9.74 10.11
CA THR A 94 -1.67 9.30 11.36
C THR A 94 -1.27 7.84 11.26
N GLY A 95 -0.22 7.46 11.98
CA GLY A 95 0.19 6.05 12.08
C GLY A 95 1.44 5.88 12.91
N ARG A 96 1.63 4.66 13.45
CA ARG A 96 2.83 4.32 14.21
C ARG A 96 4.02 4.15 13.27
N VAL A 97 5.17 4.69 13.65
CA VAL A 97 6.45 4.53 12.96
C VAL A 97 7.54 4.18 13.95
N ILE A 98 8.54 3.41 13.52
CA ILE A 98 9.77 3.17 14.29
C ILE A 98 10.90 3.89 13.58
N ILE A 99 11.44 4.91 14.24
CA ILE A 99 12.60 5.66 13.79
C ILE A 99 13.86 5.01 14.40
N LEU A 100 15.04 5.37 13.88
CA LEU A 100 16.36 4.92 14.34
C LEU A 100 16.43 4.73 15.88
N ASN A 101 17.11 3.67 16.32
CA ASN A 101 17.23 3.24 17.71
C ASN A 101 15.90 2.76 18.36
N ASN A 102 15.01 2.14 17.58
CA ASN A 102 13.73 1.61 18.07
C ASN A 102 12.83 2.67 18.72
N TRP A 103 12.93 3.91 18.26
CA TRP A 103 12.10 4.98 18.80
C TRP A 103 10.72 4.92 18.15
N GLU A 104 9.74 4.43 18.91
CA GLU A 104 8.36 4.33 18.46
C GLU A 104 7.60 5.63 18.71
N MET A 105 6.91 6.12 17.70
CA MET A 105 6.04 7.28 17.84
C MET A 105 4.86 7.25 16.88
N CYS A 106 3.85 8.07 17.15
CA CYS A 106 2.78 8.37 16.21
C CYS A 106 3.23 9.50 15.27
N ALA A 107 3.46 9.16 14.01
CA ALA A 107 3.69 10.14 12.96
C ALA A 107 2.37 10.82 12.59
N ASN A 108 2.41 12.14 12.46
CA ASN A 108 1.29 12.93 11.96
C ASN A 108 1.77 13.62 10.67
N MET A 109 1.18 13.22 9.55
CA MET A 109 1.58 13.58 8.20
C MET A 109 0.50 14.42 7.54
N PHE A 110 0.91 15.32 6.68
CA PHE A 110 0.06 16.18 5.87
C PHE A 110 0.38 15.95 4.40
N GLY A 111 -0.64 16.09 3.56
CA GLY A 111 -0.50 15.97 2.12
C GLY A 111 -1.39 16.97 1.38
N THR A 112 -0.88 17.50 0.28
CA THR A 112 -1.64 18.26 -0.73
C THR A 112 -1.53 17.53 -2.06
N PHE A 113 -2.65 17.44 -2.78
CA PHE A 113 -2.71 16.73 -4.05
C PHE A 113 -2.75 17.72 -5.21
N GLU A 114 -1.79 17.60 -6.10
CA GLU A 114 -1.73 18.33 -7.37
C GLU A 114 -2.38 17.48 -8.47
N ASP A 115 -3.18 18.16 -9.29
CA ASP A 115 -4.01 17.52 -10.32
C ASP A 115 -3.18 17.11 -11.54
N THR A 116 -3.59 16.01 -12.17
CA THR A 116 -3.06 15.58 -13.47
C THR A 116 -4.18 15.54 -14.51
N GLU A 117 -3.87 15.10 -15.73
CA GLU A 117 -4.88 14.93 -16.79
C GLU A 117 -5.96 13.90 -16.43
N ASP A 118 -5.61 12.91 -15.60
CA ASP A 118 -6.54 11.89 -15.13
C ASP A 118 -7.05 12.25 -13.73
N PRO A 119 -8.38 12.34 -13.51
CA PRO A 119 -8.95 12.79 -12.24
C PRO A 119 -8.63 11.86 -11.05
N ALA A 120 -8.23 10.60 -11.31
CA ALA A 120 -7.85 9.64 -10.27
C ALA A 120 -6.35 9.53 -10.04
N ARG A 121 -5.52 10.28 -10.80
CA ARG A 121 -4.06 10.33 -10.64
C ARG A 121 -3.66 11.70 -10.12
N PHE A 122 -2.92 11.69 -9.02
CA PHE A 122 -2.44 12.90 -8.36
C PHE A 122 -0.93 12.83 -8.14
N LYS A 123 -0.31 14.01 -8.06
CA LYS A 123 1.01 14.16 -7.43
C LYS A 123 0.79 14.62 -6.00
N MET A 124 1.14 13.77 -5.04
CA MET A 124 1.01 14.07 -3.62
C MET A 124 2.30 14.66 -3.09
N LYS A 125 2.25 15.91 -2.65
CA LYS A 125 3.30 16.52 -1.84
C LYS A 125 3.01 16.24 -0.38
N TYR A 126 3.93 15.60 0.34
CA TYR A 126 3.72 15.23 1.73
C TYR A 126 4.82 15.76 2.66
N TRP A 127 4.46 16.00 3.92
CA TRP A 127 5.39 16.39 4.98
C TRP A 127 4.85 15.99 6.35
N GLY A 128 5.73 15.75 7.32
CA GLY A 128 5.31 15.50 8.69
C GLY A 128 5.17 16.78 9.53
N ALA A 129 4.41 16.68 10.62
CA ALA A 129 4.23 17.75 11.60
C ALA A 129 5.53 18.17 12.30
N ALA A 130 6.49 17.25 12.37
CA ALA A 130 7.79 17.48 12.98
C ALA A 130 8.90 17.40 11.93
N ALA A 131 9.93 18.24 12.09
CA ALA A 131 11.01 18.38 11.10
C ALA A 131 11.83 17.11 10.83
N TYR A 132 11.81 16.14 11.75
CA TYR A 132 12.48 14.84 11.59
C TYR A 132 11.64 13.81 10.82
N LEU A 133 10.38 14.11 10.50
CA LEU A 133 9.55 13.27 9.65
C LEU A 133 9.83 13.57 8.17
N GLN A 134 9.59 12.58 7.31
CA GLN A 134 9.90 12.69 5.89
C GLN A 134 9.07 13.77 5.19
N THR A 135 9.67 14.42 4.20
CA THR A 135 9.00 15.26 3.21
C THR A 135 9.33 14.74 1.82
N GLY A 136 8.42 14.87 0.88
CA GLY A 136 8.65 14.35 -0.47
C GLY A 136 7.45 14.52 -1.40
N TYR A 137 7.60 13.91 -2.58
CA TYR A 137 6.57 13.83 -3.59
C TYR A 137 6.41 12.37 -4.00
N ASP A 138 5.17 11.88 -4.00
CA ASP A 138 4.82 10.54 -4.46
C ASP A 138 3.66 10.64 -5.46
N ASP A 139 3.58 9.70 -6.40
CA ASP A 139 2.34 9.46 -7.13
C ASP A 139 1.26 8.97 -6.17
N HIS A 140 0.04 9.45 -6.32
CA HIS A 140 -1.11 9.01 -5.53
C HIS A 140 -2.27 8.67 -6.46
N TRP A 141 -2.41 7.39 -6.78
CA TRP A 141 -3.41 6.91 -7.72
C TRP A 141 -4.51 6.17 -6.99
N ILE A 142 -5.75 6.49 -7.33
CA ILE A 142 -6.93 5.75 -6.86
C ILE A 142 -7.25 4.68 -7.91
N ILE A 143 -6.87 3.43 -7.62
CA ILE A 143 -7.08 2.30 -8.54
C ILE A 143 -8.56 1.97 -8.67
N ASP A 144 -9.25 1.86 -7.54
CA ASP A 144 -10.69 1.68 -7.48
C ASP A 144 -11.22 2.08 -6.10
N THR A 145 -12.49 2.44 -6.04
CA THR A 145 -13.21 2.77 -4.81
C THR A 145 -14.70 2.77 -5.07
N ASP A 146 -15.48 2.35 -4.09
CA ASP A 146 -16.93 2.56 -4.08
C ASP A 146 -17.34 3.79 -3.25
N TYR A 147 -16.36 4.54 -2.72
CA TYR A 147 -16.49 5.68 -1.80
C TYR A 147 -17.04 5.36 -0.41
N ASP A 148 -17.86 4.31 -0.29
CA ASP A 148 -18.69 4.02 0.88
C ASP A 148 -18.12 2.90 1.77
N ASN A 149 -17.27 2.02 1.24
CA ASN A 149 -16.61 0.99 2.03
C ASN A 149 -15.12 0.85 1.76
N TYR A 150 -14.69 0.73 0.50
CA TYR A 150 -13.32 0.39 0.16
C TYR A 150 -12.67 1.41 -0.78
N ALA A 151 -11.35 1.52 -0.67
CA ALA A 151 -10.54 2.20 -1.66
C ALA A 151 -9.18 1.52 -1.80
N ILE A 152 -8.66 1.51 -3.02
CA ILE A 152 -7.37 0.91 -3.36
C ILE A 152 -6.48 2.03 -3.86
N HIS A 153 -5.48 2.36 -3.05
CA HIS A 153 -4.47 3.35 -3.38
C HIS A 153 -3.23 2.68 -3.96
N TYR A 154 -2.60 3.29 -4.95
CA TYR A 154 -1.33 2.82 -5.52
C TYR A 154 -0.36 3.97 -5.73
N SER A 155 0.91 3.70 -5.50
CA SER A 155 2.01 4.59 -5.80
C SER A 155 3.22 3.80 -6.30
N CYS A 156 3.89 4.31 -7.31
CA CYS A 156 5.18 3.79 -7.77
C CYS A 156 6.23 4.91 -7.68
N ARG A 157 7.27 4.68 -6.88
CA ARG A 157 8.37 5.61 -6.63
C ARG A 157 9.48 5.47 -7.68
N GLU A 158 9.72 4.24 -8.11
CA GLU A 158 10.78 3.92 -9.05
C GLU A 158 10.32 2.89 -10.07
N LEU A 159 10.61 3.15 -11.34
CA LEU A 159 10.32 2.24 -12.44
C LEU A 159 11.56 1.42 -12.79
N ASN A 160 11.35 0.16 -13.14
CA ASN A 160 12.34 -0.64 -13.85
C ASN A 160 12.54 -0.15 -15.28
N VAL A 161 13.63 -0.58 -15.91
CA VAL A 161 13.94 -0.29 -17.33
C VAL A 161 12.85 -0.81 -18.27
N ASP A 162 12.17 -1.90 -17.90
CA ASP A 162 11.07 -2.48 -18.67
C ASP A 162 9.72 -1.76 -18.47
N GLY A 163 9.65 -0.74 -17.58
CA GLY A 163 8.44 0.01 -17.27
C GLY A 163 7.56 -0.60 -16.17
N THR A 164 7.99 -1.70 -15.55
CA THR A 164 7.34 -2.26 -14.36
C THR A 164 7.72 -1.46 -13.10
N CYS A 165 6.94 -1.59 -12.02
CA CYS A 165 7.25 -0.89 -10.78
C CYS A 165 8.33 -1.61 -9.97
N LEU A 166 9.47 -0.94 -9.74
CA LEU A 166 10.58 -1.43 -8.94
C LEU A 166 10.32 -1.21 -7.44
N ASP A 167 10.08 0.05 -7.06
CA ASP A 167 9.68 0.42 -5.71
C ASP A 167 8.33 1.13 -5.73
N GLY A 168 7.38 0.58 -4.98
CA GLY A 168 6.02 1.09 -4.95
C GLY A 168 5.31 0.62 -3.70
N TYR A 169 4.21 1.28 -3.35
CA TYR A 169 3.43 0.93 -2.19
C TYR A 169 1.95 1.06 -2.49
N SER A 170 1.15 0.41 -1.66
CA SER A 170 -0.30 0.45 -1.82
C SER A 170 -0.97 0.30 -0.49
N PHE A 171 -2.09 0.98 -0.33
CA PHE A 171 -2.99 0.84 0.80
C PHE A 171 -4.33 0.32 0.32
N ILE A 172 -4.87 -0.62 1.09
CA ILE A 172 -6.29 -0.96 1.04
C ILE A 172 -6.94 -0.23 2.19
N PHE A 173 -7.78 0.73 1.87
CA PHE A 173 -8.54 1.48 2.84
C PHE A 173 -9.94 0.89 3.01
N SER A 174 -10.46 1.02 4.22
CA SER A 174 -11.86 0.80 4.55
C SER A 174 -12.44 2.01 5.27
N ARG A 175 -13.73 2.30 5.09
CA ARG A 175 -14.46 3.24 5.94
C ARG A 175 -14.62 2.72 7.38
N TYR A 176 -14.41 1.43 7.61
CA TYR A 176 -14.57 0.77 8.90
C TYR A 176 -13.26 0.12 9.36
N ARG A 177 -12.96 0.24 10.66
CA ARG A 177 -11.76 -0.36 11.28
C ARG A 177 -11.76 -1.89 11.20
N ASP A 178 -12.94 -2.50 11.17
CA ASP A 178 -13.12 -3.95 11.20
C ASP A 178 -12.76 -4.63 9.88
N GLY A 179 -12.63 -3.88 8.79
CA GLY A 179 -12.23 -4.42 7.50
C GLY A 179 -13.17 -4.06 6.35
N LEU A 180 -13.08 -4.87 5.29
CA LEU A 180 -13.89 -4.77 4.08
C LEU A 180 -15.15 -5.63 4.21
N ARG A 181 -16.22 -5.28 3.48
CA ARG A 181 -17.37 -6.19 3.34
C ARG A 181 -16.99 -7.44 2.54
N PRO A 182 -17.64 -8.59 2.77
CA PRO A 182 -17.34 -9.83 2.03
C PRO A 182 -17.36 -9.67 0.49
N GLU A 183 -18.30 -8.89 -0.03
CA GLU A 183 -18.46 -8.61 -1.46
C GLU A 183 -17.29 -7.80 -2.06
N ASP A 184 -16.69 -6.90 -1.28
CA ASP A 184 -15.58 -6.05 -1.73
C ASP A 184 -14.26 -6.83 -1.79
N GLN A 185 -14.12 -7.89 -0.99
CA GLN A 185 -12.89 -8.68 -0.93
C GLN A 185 -12.51 -9.29 -2.28
N ARG A 186 -13.51 -9.71 -3.07
CA ARG A 186 -13.28 -10.23 -4.43
C ARG A 186 -12.72 -9.14 -5.33
N ILE A 187 -13.37 -7.97 -5.37
CA ILE A 187 -12.96 -6.83 -6.20
C ILE A 187 -11.55 -6.37 -5.81
N VAL A 188 -11.28 -6.21 -4.52
CA VAL A 188 -9.97 -5.82 -4.01
C VAL A 188 -8.91 -6.87 -4.38
N THR A 189 -9.23 -8.17 -4.38
CA THR A 189 -8.29 -9.22 -4.77
C THR A 189 -7.98 -9.17 -6.27
N GLU A 190 -9.00 -8.97 -7.11
CA GLU A 190 -8.85 -8.78 -8.56
C GLU A 190 -7.96 -7.56 -8.85
N LYS A 191 -8.24 -6.41 -8.24
CA LYS A 191 -7.45 -5.18 -8.42
C LYS A 191 -6.01 -5.31 -7.90
N LYS A 192 -5.77 -6.06 -6.82
CA LYS A 192 -4.40 -6.39 -6.38
C LYS A 192 -3.63 -7.19 -7.42
N GLN A 193 -4.31 -8.08 -8.14
CA GLN A 193 -3.70 -8.85 -9.23
C GLN A 193 -3.40 -7.97 -10.43
N GLU A 194 -4.34 -7.12 -10.84
CA GLU A 194 -4.16 -6.17 -11.96
C GLU A 194 -2.95 -5.25 -11.77
N ILE A 195 -2.69 -4.79 -10.54
CA ILE A 195 -1.51 -3.95 -10.22
C ILE A 195 -0.26 -4.78 -9.82
N CYS A 196 -0.28 -6.10 -10.02
CA CYS A 196 0.82 -7.03 -9.74
C CYS A 196 1.34 -7.03 -8.29
N PHE A 197 0.49 -6.66 -7.33
CA PHE A 197 0.78 -6.66 -5.90
C PHE A 197 0.07 -7.77 -5.11
N LEU A 198 -0.65 -8.68 -5.78
CA LEU A 198 -1.27 -9.83 -5.13
C LEU A 198 -0.23 -10.63 -4.33
N GLY A 199 -0.59 -11.02 -3.10
CA GLY A 199 0.32 -11.72 -2.17
C GLY A 199 1.39 -10.87 -1.50
N LYS A 200 1.57 -9.59 -1.88
CA LYS A 200 2.58 -8.68 -1.30
C LYS A 200 2.04 -7.79 -0.16
N TYR A 201 0.76 -7.92 0.17
CA TYR A 201 0.13 -7.12 1.24
C TYR A 201 0.23 -7.82 2.59
N ARG A 202 0.44 -7.02 3.63
CA ARG A 202 0.24 -7.42 5.02
C ARG A 202 -0.94 -6.68 5.63
N ARG A 203 -1.55 -7.27 6.67
CA ARG A 203 -2.62 -6.61 7.45
C ARG A 203 -2.05 -5.42 8.23
N VAL A 204 -2.90 -4.42 8.43
CA VAL A 204 -2.64 -3.24 9.24
C VAL A 204 -3.54 -3.30 10.46
N ALA A 205 -2.95 -3.37 11.64
CA ALA A 205 -3.71 -3.47 12.89
C ALA A 205 -4.17 -2.08 13.37
N HIS A 206 -5.37 -2.02 13.95
CA HIS A 206 -5.92 -0.83 14.61
C HIS A 206 -6.14 -1.14 16.09
N THR A 207 -5.08 -1.04 16.89
CA THR A 207 -5.11 -1.36 18.32
C THR A 207 -5.34 -0.14 19.21
N GLY A 208 -5.27 1.07 18.64
CA GLY A 208 -5.37 2.33 19.38
C GLY A 208 -4.11 2.69 20.17
N LYS A 209 -3.07 1.83 20.16
CA LYS A 209 -1.77 2.11 20.78
C LYS A 209 -1.01 3.14 19.93
N MET A 210 -1.15 4.41 20.27
CA MET A 210 -0.37 5.51 19.72
C MET A 210 0.58 6.02 20.81
N VAL A 211 1.88 5.76 20.67
CA VAL A 211 2.89 6.34 21.57
C VAL A 211 3.11 7.78 21.14
N MET A 212 2.63 8.73 21.92
CA MET A 212 2.89 10.15 21.65
C MET A 212 4.29 10.49 22.15
N PRO A 213 5.06 11.34 21.44
CA PRO A 213 6.42 11.72 21.86
C PRO A 213 6.48 12.28 23.30
N TYR A 214 5.40 12.90 23.77
CA TYR A 214 5.30 13.46 25.12
C TYR A 214 5.13 12.42 26.24
N GLU A 215 4.64 11.20 25.94
CA GLU A 215 4.51 10.14 26.96
C GLU A 215 5.87 9.54 27.36
N LEU A 216 6.86 9.58 26.45
CA LEU A 216 8.24 9.23 26.79
C LEU A 216 8.84 10.19 27.83
N LEU A 217 8.54 11.49 27.73
CA LEU A 217 9.00 12.48 28.71
C LEU A 217 8.32 12.34 30.09
N LEU A 218 7.06 11.88 30.12
CA LEU A 218 6.35 11.67 31.39
C LEU A 218 6.85 10.43 32.14
N LEU A 219 7.23 9.36 31.43
CA LEU A 219 7.88 8.20 32.06
C LEU A 219 9.21 8.58 32.72
N ASP A 220 10.03 9.41 32.07
CA ASP A 220 11.29 9.89 32.67
C ASP A 220 11.05 10.82 33.88
N SER A 221 10.00 11.65 33.87
CA SER A 221 9.64 12.50 35.01
C SER A 221 9.03 11.73 36.19
N LEU A 222 8.33 10.62 35.93
CA LEU A 222 7.79 9.73 36.97
C LEU A 222 8.86 8.83 37.58
N ILE A 223 9.91 8.49 36.81
CA ILE A 223 11.09 7.80 37.35
C ILE A 223 11.91 8.78 38.20
N SER A 224 12.14 10.01 37.75
CA SER A 224 12.89 11.02 38.53
C SER A 224 12.20 11.40 39.85
N SER A 225 10.87 11.57 39.86
CA SER A 225 10.12 11.90 41.09
C SER A 225 9.98 10.75 42.08
N LYS A 226 10.08 9.48 41.64
CA LYS A 226 10.14 8.33 42.54
C LYS A 226 11.52 8.08 43.15
N PHE A 227 12.61 8.50 42.48
CA PHE A 227 13.96 8.41 43.05
C PHE A 227 14.35 9.61 43.93
N ALA A 228 13.71 10.77 43.77
CA ALA A 228 13.96 11.94 44.63
C ALA A 228 13.45 11.78 46.08
N ASN A 229 12.48 10.88 46.33
CA ASN A 229 11.89 10.67 47.66
C ASN A 229 12.48 9.47 48.44
N VAL A 230 13.52 8.81 47.93
CA VAL A 230 14.19 7.69 48.62
C VAL A 230 15.50 8.12 49.31
N PHE A 231 15.96 9.36 49.09
CA PHE A 231 17.23 9.87 49.65
C PHE A 231 17.09 10.88 50.81
N LEU A 232 15.91 11.00 51.45
CA LEU A 232 15.73 11.88 52.62
C LEU A 232 15.48 11.16 53.96
N PHE A 233 15.65 9.84 54.02
CA PHE A 233 15.69 9.09 55.27
C PHE A 233 16.74 7.99 55.17
N LEU A 234 18.01 8.35 55.37
CA LEU A 234 19.10 7.54 55.95
C LEU A 234 20.28 8.45 56.27
#